data_AF-A0A817BXX2-F1
#
_entry.id   AF-A0A817BXX2-F1
#
_cell.length_a   1.000
_cell.length_b   1.000
_cell.length_c   1.000
_cell.angle_alpha   90.00
_cell.angle_beta   90.00
_cell.angle_gamma   90.00
#
_symmetry.space_group_name_H-M   'P 1'
#
loop_
_entity.id
_entity.type
_entity.pdbx_description
1 polymer ?
#
loop_
_entity_poly.entity_id
_entity_poly.type
_entity_poly.pdbx_seq_one_letter_code
_entity_poly.pdbx_strand_id
1 'polypeptide(L)' 'MNGGTCYQGENSYVCMCPGIFDGENCETVNFTKQCTLDCSPGQCVATGDARFPYLCSCDGTLYPNSCKGK' A
#
# COMPACT_ATOMS: atom_id res chain seq x y z
N MET A 1 3.30 -8.57 15.84
CA MET A 1 3.70 -7.30 15.17
C MET A 1 4.43 -7.67 13.88
N ASN A 2 3.98 -7.17 12.72
CA ASN A 2 4.50 -7.57 11.40
C ASN A 2 5.87 -6.95 11.06
N GLY A 3 6.82 -6.98 12.00
CA GLY A 3 8.18 -6.46 11.81
C GLY A 3 8.31 -4.93 11.85
N GLY A 4 7.29 -4.20 12.29
CA GLY A 4 7.37 -2.76 12.52
C GLY A 4 8.25 -2.37 13.70
N THR A 5 8.82 -1.16 13.65
CA THR A 5 9.55 -0.58 14.79
C THR A 5 8.71 0.53 15.39
N CYS A 6 8.40 0.41 16.68
CA CYS A 6 7.56 1.38 17.38
C CYS A 6 8.39 2.29 18.28
N TYR A 7 8.12 3.58 18.16
CA TYR A 7 8.80 4.65 18.88
C TYR A 7 7.84 5.24 19.90
N GLN A 8 8.25 5.25 21.16
CA GLN A 8 7.47 5.84 22.25
C GLN A 8 7.74 7.35 22.30
N GLY A 9 6.69 8.16 22.17
CA GLY A 9 6.68 9.59 22.48
C GLY A 9 6.21 9.86 23.90
N GLU A 10 6.04 11.13 24.27
CA GLU A 10 5.72 11.53 25.65
C GLU A 10 4.40 10.96 26.19
N ASN A 11 3.37 10.78 25.34
CA ASN A 11 2.05 10.26 25.72
C ASN A 11 1.43 9.29 24.69
N SER A 12 2.17 8.92 23.64
CA SER A 12 1.71 8.03 22.57
C SER A 12 2.88 7.23 22.01
N TYR A 13 2.60 6.19 21.21
CA TYR A 13 3.63 5.53 20.43
C TYR A 13 3.25 5.54 18.95
N VAL A 14 4.26 5.56 18.09
CA VAL A 14 4.07 5.52 16.63
C VAL A 14 4.88 4.36 16.09
N CYS A 15 4.23 3.47 15.36
CA CYS A 15 4.89 2.35 14.69
C CYS A 15 5.23 2.70 13.24
N MET A 16 6.51 2.55 12.89
CA MET A 16 6.96 2.52 11.51
C MET A 16 6.73 1.11 10.95
N CYS A 17 5.73 1.00 10.07
CA CYS A 17 5.32 -0.27 9.47
C CYS A 17 6.03 -0.52 8.15
N PRO A 18 6.62 -1.71 7.95
CA PRO A 18 7.32 -2.04 6.70
C PRO A 18 6.34 -2.36 5.58
N GLY A 19 6.72 -2.03 4.35
CA GLY A 19 6.02 -2.44 3.13
C GLY A 19 4.55 -2.02 3.11
N ILE A 20 3.66 -3.01 3.14
CA ILE A 20 2.21 -2.84 2.99
C ILE A 20 1.47 -2.79 4.33
N PHE A 21 2.17 -2.94 5.45
CA PHE A 21 1.53 -2.96 6.76
C PHE A 21 1.20 -1.55 7.25
N ASP A 22 0.15 -1.46 8.05
CA ASP A 22 -0.41 -0.22 8.59
C ASP A 22 -1.20 -0.50 9.88
N GLY A 23 -1.71 0.54 10.51
CA GLY A 23 -2.39 0.47 11.81
C GLY A 23 -1.45 0.76 12.96
N GLU A 24 -2.00 0.91 14.17
CA GLU A 24 -1.26 1.36 15.35
C GLU A 24 -0.09 0.42 15.69
N ASN A 25 -0.23 -0.87 15.36
CA ASN A 25 0.73 -1.94 15.61
C ASN A 25 1.16 -2.65 14.32
N CYS A 26 0.95 -2.03 13.15
CA CYS A 26 1.20 -2.66 11.85
C CYS A 26 0.41 -3.95 11.63
N GLU A 27 -0.77 -4.06 12.23
CA GLU A 27 -1.65 -5.23 12.22
C GLU A 27 -2.54 -5.31 10.98
N THR A 28 -2.70 -4.20 10.27
CA THR A 28 -3.55 -4.11 9.08
C THR A 28 -2.70 -4.11 7.81
N VAL A 29 -3.29 -4.62 6.72
CA VAL A 29 -2.70 -4.53 5.38
C VAL A 29 -3.35 -3.35 4.65
N ASN A 30 -2.53 -2.42 4.19
CA ASN A 30 -2.97 -1.29 3.38
C ASN A 30 -2.78 -1.61 1.91
N PHE A 31 -3.88 -2.02 1.26
CA PHE A 31 -3.89 -2.36 -0.17
C PHE A 31 -3.51 -1.18 -1.07
N THR A 32 -3.64 0.07 -0.61
CA THR A 32 -3.17 1.26 -1.33
C THR A 32 -1.64 1.35 -1.32
N LYS A 33 -0.98 0.97 -0.21
CA LYS A 33 0.49 0.84 -0.16
C LYS A 33 0.98 -0.30 -1.05
N GLN A 34 0.29 -1.45 -1.03
CA GLN A 34 0.55 -2.57 -1.94
C GLN A 34 0.47 -2.13 -3.40
N CYS A 35 -0.60 -1.44 -3.77
CA CYS A 35 -0.79 -0.89 -5.10
C CYS A 35 0.36 0.05 -5.52
N THR A 36 0.79 0.95 -4.64
CA THR A 36 1.85 1.92 -4.96
C THR A 36 3.19 1.20 -5.23
N LEU A 37 3.46 0.10 -4.52
CA LEU A 37 4.63 -0.75 -4.76
C LEU A 37 4.53 -1.51 -6.09
N ASP A 38 3.38 -2.12 -6.37
CA ASP A 38 3.20 -2.98 -7.56
C ASP A 38 3.06 -2.19 -8.87
N CYS A 39 2.53 -0.96 -8.80
CA CYS A 39 2.33 -0.10 -9.95
C CYS A 39 3.58 0.70 -10.33
N SER A 40 4.61 0.84 -9.49
CA SER A 40 5.76 1.72 -9.76
C SER A 40 6.49 1.34 -11.07
N PRO A 41 6.68 2.27 -12.04
CA PRO A 41 6.57 3.75 -11.93
C PRO A 41 5.18 4.36 -12.21
N GLY A 42 4.16 3.57 -12.52
CA GLY A 42 2.78 4.01 -12.76
C GLY A 42 2.03 4.51 -11.52
N GLN A 43 0.83 5.04 -11.75
CA GLN A 43 -0.03 5.63 -10.72
C GLN A 43 -1.07 4.63 -10.21
N CYS A 44 -1.26 4.57 -8.90
CA CYS A 44 -2.33 3.77 -8.30
C CYS A 44 -3.69 4.46 -8.46
N VAL A 45 -4.69 3.72 -8.94
CA VAL A 45 -6.08 4.18 -9.05
C VAL A 45 -6.94 3.23 -8.22
N ALA A 46 -7.43 3.68 -7.07
CA ALA A 46 -8.35 2.90 -6.25
C ALA A 46 -9.66 2.67 -7.02
N THR A 47 -10.06 1.41 -7.10
CA THR A 47 -11.34 1.01 -7.68
C THR A 47 -12.23 0.57 -6.53
N GLY A 48 -13.46 1.09 -6.46
CA GLY A 48 -14.43 0.71 -5.42
C GLY A 48 -14.96 -0.72 -5.55
N ASP A 49 -14.23 -1.59 -6.26
CA ASP A 49 -14.57 -2.97 -6.54
C ASP A 49 -13.93 -3.87 -5.47
N ALA A 50 -14.76 -4.69 -4.82
CA ALA A 50 -14.30 -5.59 -3.76
C ALA A 50 -13.35 -6.70 -4.26
N ARG A 51 -13.37 -6.99 -5.56
CA ARG A 51 -12.59 -8.04 -6.22
C ARG A 51 -11.28 -7.51 -6.80
N PHE A 52 -11.29 -6.26 -7.24
CA PHE A 52 -10.12 -5.52 -7.69
C PHE A 52 -10.09 -4.18 -6.96
N PRO A 53 -9.37 -4.06 -5.83
CA PRO A 53 -9.39 -2.83 -5.03
C PRO A 53 -8.63 -1.68 -5.70
N TYR A 54 -7.82 -1.96 -6.72
CA TYR A 54 -7.08 -0.95 -7.47
C TYR A 54 -6.71 -1.40 -8.89
N LEU A 55 -6.40 -0.41 -9.74
CA LEU A 55 -5.78 -0.55 -11.05
C LEU A 55 -4.51 0.32 -11.11
N CYS A 56 -3.55 -0.07 -11.93
CA CYS A 56 -2.36 0.71 -12.22
C CYS A 56 -2.54 1.50 -13.52
N SER A 57 -2.38 2.82 -13.46
CA SER A 57 -2.28 3.66 -14.65
C SER A 57 -0.82 3.73 -15.11
N CYS A 58 -0.53 3.07 -16.22
CA CYS A 58 0.79 2.96 -16.83
C CYS A 58 0.72 3.62 -18.22
N ASP A 59 1.38 4.77 -18.38
CA ASP A 59 1.37 5.57 -19.63
C ASP A 59 -0.05 5.86 -20.14
N GLY A 60 -0.97 6.17 -19.23
CA GLY A 60 -2.37 6.48 -19.54
C GLY A 60 -3.27 5.27 -19.80
N THR A 61 -2.76 4.04 -19.64
CA THR A 61 -3.55 2.82 -19.79
C THR A 61 -3.67 2.09 -18.46
N LEU A 62 -4.87 1.59 -18.13
CA LEU A 62 -5.15 0.89 -16.88
C LEU A 62 -4.82 -0.61 -16.96
N TYR A 63 -4.07 -1.11 -15.98
CA TYR A 63 -3.70 -2.52 -15.82
C TYR A 63 -4.17 -3.06 -14.49
N PRO A 64 -4.63 -4.31 -14.43
CA PRO A 64 -4.83 -5.00 -13.17
C PRO A 64 -3.48 -5.18 -12.45
N ASN A 65 -3.41 -4.71 -11.21
CA ASN A 65 -2.36 -5.00 -10.24
C ASN A 65 -0.92 -4.54 -10.55
N SER A 66 -0.44 -4.45 -11.80
CA SER A 66 0.94 -4.05 -12.09
C SER A 66 1.15 -3.41 -13.47
N CYS A 67 2.20 -2.58 -13.58
CA CYS A 67 2.73 -2.06 -14.84
C CYS A 67 3.82 -2.96 -15.47
N LYS A 68 4.20 -4.09 -14.84
CA LYS A 68 5.21 -4.99 -15.39
C LYS A 68 4.72 -5.64 -16.69
N GLY A 69 5.53 -5.56 -17.74
CA GLY A 69 5.20 -6.12 -19.06
C GLY A 69 4.41 -5.18 -19.96
N LYS A 70 4.30 -3.91 -19.57
CA LYS A 70 4.21 -2.79 -20.50
C LYS A 70 5.47 -2.65 -21.33
#